data_AF-A0A956CVM9-F1
#
_entry.id   AF-A0A956CVM9-F1
#
_cell.length_a   1.000
_cell.length_b   1.000
_cell.length_c   1.000
_cell.angle_alpha   90.00
_cell.angle_beta   90.00
_cell.angle_gamma   90.00
#
_symmetry.space_group_name_H-M   'P 1'
#
loop_
_entity.id
_entity.type
_entity.pdbx_description
1 polymer ?
#
loop_
_entity_poly.entity_id
_entity_poly.type
_entity_poly.pdbx_seq_one_letter_code
_entity_poly.pdbx_strand_id
1 'polypeptide(L)'
;MATVRSLGLSDVGRSRKHNEDFFLTQPDLGLYVVCDGMGGHAAGDVASKTAAETVQTHLAQRRDLLSAVAAGKASPEEAATIFRQAIQAASAAIHAMGRDDKAKRGMGTTCVGVLLLGGKGIMGHVGDSRLYLCRAGAVYQLSEDHTFVQEAIRRGMLTPEQAENSPHQNLVTRAVGPNPSVLVDTLVFDVLPGDTMLLCSDGLHGYVKDHGELSNALRSPEELETICGQFIATANQRGGGDNITSVIVRALDSTEPQVTERATRVTAELAALGHIVLFSELDMKELVKVNNAFTQRDYAKDEIVVQEGDVAETLFVIVRGAAAVMRQGSQVALLRAGDHFGEMALLSRRPRSATVRCLKNCSMLALERDAFYHIMRSDQIIAGKFLWRLAQTLSLRLDDIYALQDMSPPSSDTIVDRKNTQKYGLFPSPFDSR
;
A
#
# COMPACT_ATOMS: atom_id res chain seq x y z
N MET A 1 -12.77 18.60 2.67
CA MET A 1 -11.53 17.97 2.14
C MET A 1 -10.44 18.18 3.17
N ALA A 2 -9.53 17.22 3.38
CA ALA A 2 -8.31 17.56 4.10
C ALA A 2 -7.61 18.67 3.30
N THR A 3 -7.37 19.82 3.94
CA THR A 3 -6.63 20.90 3.29
C THR A 3 -5.22 20.38 3.02
N VAL A 4 -4.75 20.46 1.78
CA VAL A 4 -3.40 20.00 1.41
C VAL A 4 -2.54 21.19 1.02
N ARG A 5 -1.25 21.14 1.34
CA ARG A 5 -0.22 21.99 0.72
C ARG A 5 0.60 21.13 -0.21
N SER A 6 0.90 21.64 -1.39
CA SER A 6 1.68 20.91 -2.38
C SER A 6 2.65 21.83 -3.10
N LEU A 7 3.81 21.29 -3.44
CA LEU A 7 4.78 21.95 -4.28
C LEU A 7 5.49 20.90 -5.15
N GLY A 8 5.78 21.25 -6.39
CA GLY A 8 6.65 20.47 -7.26
C GLY A 8 7.81 21.32 -7.74
N LEU A 9 9.00 20.73 -7.80
CA LEU A 9 10.18 21.30 -8.44
C LEU A 9 10.82 20.23 -9.35
N SER A 10 11.44 20.70 -10.42
CA SER A 10 12.19 19.87 -11.35
C SER A 10 13.47 20.57 -11.78
N ASP A 11 14.55 19.82 -11.93
CA ASP A 11 15.87 20.30 -12.34
C ASP A 11 16.45 19.38 -13.42
N VAL A 12 17.18 19.96 -14.36
CA VAL A 12 17.79 19.21 -15.47
C VAL A 12 18.88 18.24 -14.99
N GLY A 13 19.43 18.44 -13.80
CA GLY A 13 20.59 17.70 -13.32
C GLY A 13 21.91 18.29 -13.84
N ARG A 14 23.03 17.66 -13.50
CA ARG A 14 24.37 18.12 -13.92
C ARG A 14 24.83 17.54 -15.24
N SER A 15 24.34 16.36 -15.59
CA SER A 15 24.86 15.56 -16.72
C SER A 15 23.99 15.64 -17.97
N ARG A 16 22.72 16.05 -17.84
CA ARG A 16 21.78 16.19 -18.96
C ARG A 16 21.76 17.62 -19.49
N LYS A 17 21.36 17.78 -20.76
CA LYS A 17 21.21 19.08 -21.43
C LYS A 17 19.76 19.55 -21.50
N HIS A 18 18.83 18.61 -21.40
CA HIS A 18 17.40 18.82 -21.52
C HIS A 18 16.70 18.11 -20.38
N ASN A 19 15.55 18.65 -19.99
CA ASN A 19 14.70 18.06 -18.98
C ASN A 19 13.55 17.32 -19.68
N GLU A 20 13.57 16.00 -19.62
CA GLU A 20 12.55 15.10 -20.16
C GLU A 20 11.51 14.75 -19.08
N ASP A 21 11.72 15.14 -17.82
CA ASP A 21 10.71 15.04 -16.77
C ASP A 21 9.63 16.12 -16.90
N PHE A 22 8.42 15.76 -16.50
CA PHE A 22 7.31 16.67 -16.35
C PHE A 22 6.52 16.35 -15.09
N PHE A 23 6.10 17.37 -14.35
CA PHE A 23 5.17 17.21 -13.24
C PHE A 23 3.97 18.13 -13.38
N LEU A 24 2.86 17.71 -12.77
CA LEU A 24 1.62 18.45 -12.75
C LEU A 24 1.04 18.48 -11.34
N THR A 25 0.71 19.68 -10.85
CA THR A 25 -0.04 19.90 -9.61
C THR A 25 -1.38 20.55 -9.96
N GLN A 26 -2.48 19.91 -9.59
CA GLN A 26 -3.84 20.39 -9.83
C GLN A 26 -4.67 20.26 -8.55
N PRO A 27 -4.47 21.15 -7.56
CA PRO A 27 -5.17 21.09 -6.27
C PRO A 27 -6.70 21.08 -6.39
N ASP A 28 -7.26 21.78 -7.38
CA ASP A 28 -8.72 21.83 -7.64
C ASP A 28 -9.33 20.48 -8.06
N LEU A 29 -8.50 19.58 -8.59
CA LEU A 29 -8.86 18.19 -8.90
C LEU A 29 -8.30 17.21 -7.85
N GLY A 30 -7.49 17.68 -6.91
CA GLY A 30 -6.71 16.84 -6.00
C GLY A 30 -5.67 15.98 -6.71
N LEU A 31 -5.24 16.36 -7.91
CA LEU A 31 -4.38 15.55 -8.79
C LEU A 31 -2.92 16.01 -8.74
N TYR A 32 -2.01 15.06 -8.57
CA TYR A 32 -0.56 15.26 -8.59
C TYR A 32 0.10 14.15 -9.40
N VAL A 33 0.96 14.50 -10.36
CA VAL A 33 1.58 13.53 -11.28
C VAL A 33 3.05 13.90 -11.50
N VAL A 34 3.91 12.89 -11.59
CA VAL A 34 5.28 12.95 -12.09
C VAL A 34 5.43 11.95 -13.22
N CYS A 35 5.99 12.40 -14.33
CA CYS A 35 6.27 11.64 -15.53
C CYS A 35 7.72 11.85 -15.94
N ASP A 36 8.46 10.77 -16.09
CA ASP A 36 9.86 10.76 -16.54
C ASP A 36 9.91 10.28 -17.99
N GLY A 37 10.33 11.16 -18.90
CA GLY A 37 10.28 10.96 -20.34
C GLY A 37 11.43 10.09 -20.86
N MET A 38 11.11 9.12 -21.73
CA MET A 38 12.10 8.27 -22.40
C MET A 38 11.87 8.28 -23.92
N GLY A 39 12.96 8.28 -24.70
CA GLY A 39 12.87 8.29 -26.17
C GLY A 39 13.92 9.18 -26.86
N GLY A 40 14.74 9.90 -26.09
CA GLY A 40 15.77 10.79 -26.59
C GLY A 40 15.25 12.21 -26.77
N HIS A 41 15.84 13.14 -26.02
CA HIS A 41 15.67 14.59 -26.06
C HIS A 41 14.23 15.04 -26.36
N ALA A 42 13.93 15.39 -27.62
CA ALA A 42 12.64 15.99 -28.03
C ALA A 42 11.45 15.00 -28.09
N ALA A 43 11.68 13.71 -27.84
CA ALA A 43 10.62 12.72 -27.79
C ALA A 43 10.19 12.42 -26.33
N GLY A 44 11.12 12.49 -25.38
CA GLY A 44 10.87 12.24 -23.97
C GLY A 44 10.05 13.35 -23.31
N ASP A 45 10.45 14.61 -23.51
CA ASP A 45 9.74 15.80 -23.01
C ASP A 45 8.29 15.89 -23.52
N VAL A 46 8.07 15.54 -24.80
CA VAL A 46 6.74 15.48 -25.41
C VAL A 46 5.93 14.36 -24.78
N ALA A 47 6.52 13.18 -24.55
CA ALA A 47 5.81 12.05 -23.96
C ALA A 47 5.39 12.33 -22.51
N SER A 48 6.30 12.79 -21.65
CA SER A 48 6.02 13.06 -20.23
C SER A 48 4.95 14.13 -20.05
N LYS A 49 5.05 15.23 -20.80
CA LYS A 49 4.03 16.28 -20.80
C LYS A 49 2.66 15.78 -21.30
N THR A 50 2.65 15.06 -22.43
CA THR A 50 1.41 14.52 -23.01
C THR A 50 0.72 13.58 -22.03
N ALA A 51 1.47 12.76 -21.30
CA ALA A 51 0.90 11.86 -20.30
C ALA A 51 0.17 12.63 -19.19
N ALA A 52 0.84 13.59 -18.56
CA ALA A 52 0.28 14.37 -17.47
C ALA A 52 -0.96 15.18 -17.89
N GLU A 53 -0.91 15.85 -19.05
CA GLU A 53 -2.01 16.65 -19.59
C GLU A 53 -3.22 15.78 -20.01
N THR A 54 -2.97 14.60 -20.59
CA THR A 54 -4.04 13.65 -20.95
C THR A 54 -4.72 13.12 -19.70
N VAL A 55 -3.95 12.76 -18.66
CA VAL A 55 -4.48 12.30 -17.38
C VAL A 55 -5.37 13.38 -16.75
N GLN A 56 -4.89 14.63 -16.70
CA GLN A 56 -5.65 15.77 -16.19
C GLN A 56 -6.98 15.96 -16.95
N THR A 57 -6.92 15.95 -18.28
CA THR A 57 -8.08 16.18 -19.14
C THR A 57 -9.14 15.09 -18.92
N HIS A 58 -8.72 13.83 -18.88
CA HIS A 58 -9.63 12.70 -18.71
C HIS A 58 -10.27 12.69 -17.31
N LEU A 59 -9.55 13.10 -16.26
CA LEU A 59 -10.10 13.23 -14.91
C LEU A 59 -11.02 14.44 -14.79
N ALA A 60 -10.69 15.57 -15.41
CA ALA A 60 -11.54 16.77 -15.42
C ALA A 60 -12.91 16.51 -16.07
N GLN A 61 -12.97 15.66 -17.11
CA GLN A 61 -14.22 15.23 -17.73
C GLN A 61 -15.12 14.38 -16.82
N ARG A 62 -14.58 13.85 -15.71
CA ARG A 62 -15.30 13.00 -14.75
C ARG A 62 -15.46 13.67 -13.38
N ARG A 63 -15.39 15.01 -13.33
CA ARG A 63 -15.42 15.80 -12.09
C ARG A 63 -16.62 15.51 -11.19
N ASP A 64 -17.79 15.22 -11.76
CA ASP A 64 -18.99 14.90 -10.98
C ASP A 64 -18.81 13.60 -10.18
N LEU A 65 -18.22 12.57 -10.79
CA LEU A 65 -17.91 11.31 -10.11
C LEU A 65 -16.83 11.53 -9.05
N LEU A 66 -15.77 12.27 -9.37
CA LEU A 66 -14.71 12.57 -8.39
C LEU A 66 -15.27 13.35 -7.19
N SER A 67 -16.21 14.26 -7.42
CA SER A 67 -16.89 15.01 -6.37
C SER A 67 -17.82 14.12 -5.55
N ALA A 68 -18.52 13.16 -6.17
CA ALA A 68 -19.33 12.17 -5.47
C ALA A 68 -18.47 11.28 -4.56
N VAL A 69 -17.30 10.83 -5.03
CA VAL A 69 -16.33 10.08 -4.23
C VAL A 69 -15.81 10.93 -3.07
N ALA A 70 -15.44 12.19 -3.34
CA ALA A 70 -14.96 13.11 -2.30
C ALA A 70 -16.02 13.40 -1.22
N ALA A 71 -17.30 13.34 -1.57
CA ALA A 71 -18.43 13.47 -0.66
C ALA A 71 -18.88 12.15 0.00
N GLY A 72 -18.18 11.03 -0.25
CA GLY A 72 -18.53 9.71 0.27
C GLY A 72 -19.81 9.10 -0.33
N LYS A 73 -20.27 9.61 -1.48
CA LYS A 73 -21.47 9.15 -2.19
C LYS A 73 -21.17 8.09 -3.26
N ALA A 74 -19.90 7.89 -3.58
CA ALA A 74 -19.41 6.90 -4.54
C ALA A 74 -18.14 6.23 -4.01
N SER A 75 -17.83 5.06 -4.54
CA SER A 75 -16.71 4.25 -4.08
C SER A 75 -15.37 4.81 -4.58
N PRO A 76 -14.32 4.88 -3.72
CA PRO A 76 -12.96 5.23 -4.16
C PRO A 76 -12.41 4.34 -5.27
N GLU A 77 -12.83 3.08 -5.35
CA GLU A 77 -12.46 2.12 -6.37
C GLU A 77 -12.99 2.51 -7.77
N GLU A 78 -14.13 3.21 -7.84
CA GLU A 78 -14.61 3.80 -9.09
C GLU A 78 -13.65 4.89 -9.58
N ALA A 79 -13.21 5.78 -8.68
CA ALA A 79 -12.21 6.80 -9.01
C ALA A 79 -10.85 6.16 -9.40
N ALA A 80 -10.44 5.07 -8.75
CA ALA A 80 -9.27 4.29 -9.16
C ALA A 80 -9.41 3.72 -10.58
N THR A 81 -10.61 3.24 -10.95
CA THR A 81 -10.90 2.77 -12.30
C THR A 81 -10.80 3.90 -13.33
N ILE A 82 -11.31 5.08 -13.02
CA ILE A 82 -11.19 6.25 -13.91
C ILE A 82 -9.74 6.71 -14.03
N PHE A 83 -8.98 6.71 -12.93
CA PHE A 83 -7.57 7.10 -12.97
C PHE A 83 -6.74 6.12 -13.80
N ARG A 84 -7.01 4.81 -13.68
CA ARG A 84 -6.44 3.78 -14.57
C ARG A 84 -6.75 4.06 -16.04
N GLN A 85 -8.01 4.35 -16.37
CA GLN A 85 -8.43 4.67 -17.74
C GLN A 85 -7.73 5.92 -18.27
N ALA A 86 -7.54 6.94 -17.43
CA ALA A 86 -6.83 8.16 -17.79
C ALA A 86 -5.36 7.90 -18.19
N ILE A 87 -4.65 7.06 -17.43
CA ILE A 87 -3.26 6.68 -17.75
C ILE A 87 -3.22 5.78 -19.00
N GLN A 88 -4.20 4.91 -19.20
CA GLN A 88 -4.31 4.10 -20.42
C GLN A 88 -4.59 4.97 -21.66
N ALA A 89 -5.43 6.00 -21.53
CA ALA A 89 -5.68 6.97 -22.59
C ALA A 89 -4.42 7.77 -22.94
N ALA A 90 -3.62 8.15 -21.95
CA ALA A 90 -2.29 8.75 -22.16
C ALA A 90 -1.38 7.82 -22.98
N SER A 91 -1.36 6.51 -22.67
CA SER A 91 -0.58 5.53 -23.43
C SER A 91 -1.03 5.46 -24.89
N ALA A 92 -2.34 5.44 -25.14
CA ALA A 92 -2.89 5.42 -26.49
C ALA A 92 -2.53 6.69 -27.28
N ALA A 93 -2.59 7.86 -26.64
CA ALA A 93 -2.26 9.15 -27.25
C ALA A 93 -0.78 9.23 -27.66
N ILE A 94 0.13 8.91 -26.73
CA ILE A 94 1.59 8.92 -26.99
C ILE A 94 1.95 7.89 -28.05
N HIS A 95 1.35 6.69 -28.01
CA HIS A 95 1.56 5.67 -29.02
C HIS A 95 1.13 6.13 -30.43
N ALA A 96 0.00 6.83 -30.54
CA ALA A 96 -0.46 7.37 -31.81
C ALA A 96 0.51 8.42 -32.36
N MET A 97 0.97 9.35 -31.51
CA MET A 97 1.96 10.36 -31.89
C MET A 97 3.28 9.75 -32.38
N GLY A 98 3.77 8.69 -31.73
CA GLY A 98 4.99 7.98 -32.14
C GLY A 98 4.83 7.15 -33.42
N ARG A 99 3.59 6.85 -33.84
CA ARG A 99 3.31 6.20 -35.12
C ARG A 99 3.38 7.18 -36.28
N ASP A 100 2.87 8.38 -36.06
CA ASP A 100 2.70 9.41 -37.10
C ASP A 100 4.00 10.19 -37.36
N ASP A 101 4.93 10.19 -36.41
CA ASP A 101 6.24 10.83 -36.51
C ASP A 101 7.39 9.85 -36.27
N LYS A 102 8.21 9.60 -37.30
CA LYS A 102 9.36 8.68 -37.21
C LYS A 102 10.38 9.12 -36.14
N ALA A 103 10.52 10.42 -35.88
CA ALA A 103 11.43 10.94 -34.87
C ALA A 103 10.95 10.68 -33.43
N LYS A 104 9.67 10.33 -33.24
CA LYS A 104 9.04 10.04 -31.95
C LYS A 104 8.70 8.56 -31.77
N ARG A 105 9.17 7.72 -32.69
CA ARG A 105 8.85 6.28 -32.69
C ARG A 105 9.44 5.62 -31.45
N GLY A 106 8.57 5.00 -30.66
CA GLY A 106 8.97 4.32 -29.41
C GLY A 106 9.14 5.27 -28.23
N MET A 107 8.75 6.55 -28.36
CA MET A 107 8.70 7.45 -27.20
C MET A 107 7.77 6.89 -26.13
N GLY A 108 8.13 7.17 -24.89
CA GLY A 108 7.37 6.74 -23.74
C GLY A 108 7.68 7.60 -22.53
N THR A 109 7.00 7.31 -21.44
CA THR A 109 7.27 7.96 -20.18
C THR A 109 6.82 7.07 -19.03
N THR A 110 7.39 7.26 -17.86
CA THR A 110 6.78 6.80 -16.62
C THR A 110 5.55 7.66 -16.30
N CYS A 111 4.73 7.20 -15.37
CA CYS A 111 3.66 7.99 -14.80
C CYS A 111 3.41 7.47 -13.39
N VAL A 112 3.76 8.26 -12.39
CA VAL A 112 3.31 8.06 -11.02
C VAL A 112 2.44 9.24 -10.62
N GLY A 113 1.26 8.96 -10.10
CA GLY A 113 0.36 10.02 -9.67
C GLY A 113 -0.48 9.62 -8.47
N VAL A 114 -0.98 10.63 -7.77
CA VAL A 114 -1.94 10.48 -6.67
C VAL A 114 -3.12 11.41 -6.89
N LEU A 115 -4.32 10.86 -6.69
CA LEU A 115 -5.58 11.59 -6.70
C LEU A 115 -6.17 11.61 -5.28
N LEU A 116 -6.34 12.79 -4.71
CA LEU A 116 -6.80 13.02 -3.34
C LEU A 116 -8.28 13.38 -3.31
N LEU A 117 -9.12 12.48 -2.82
CA LEU A 117 -10.58 12.64 -2.79
C LEU A 117 -11.12 12.27 -1.42
N GLY A 118 -11.77 13.23 -0.73
CA GLY A 118 -12.50 12.94 0.50
C GLY A 118 -11.65 12.25 1.56
N GLY A 119 -10.36 12.59 1.69
CA GLY A 119 -9.40 11.97 2.61
C GLY A 119 -8.90 10.58 2.19
N LYS A 120 -9.20 10.12 0.97
CA LYS A 120 -8.55 8.95 0.35
C LYS A 120 -7.48 9.44 -0.64
N GLY A 121 -6.39 8.69 -0.74
CA GLY A 121 -5.40 8.80 -1.79
C GLY A 121 -5.56 7.63 -2.75
N ILE A 122 -5.50 7.91 -4.05
CA ILE A 122 -5.60 6.91 -5.10
C ILE A 122 -4.34 7.03 -5.94
N MET A 123 -3.46 6.03 -5.83
CA MET A 123 -2.27 5.93 -6.66
C MET A 123 -2.62 5.38 -8.04
N GLY A 124 -2.00 5.95 -9.07
CA GLY A 124 -1.88 5.35 -10.40
C GLY A 124 -0.41 5.33 -10.80
N HIS A 125 0.13 4.17 -11.16
CA HIS A 125 1.56 3.99 -11.36
C HIS A 125 1.91 3.11 -12.58
N VAL A 126 2.85 3.59 -13.39
CA VAL A 126 3.53 2.89 -14.48
C VAL A 126 4.99 3.37 -14.53
N GLY A 127 5.96 2.47 -14.43
CA GLY A 127 7.37 2.79 -14.60
C GLY A 127 8.13 2.60 -13.30
N ASP A 128 9.21 3.33 -13.10
CA ASP A 128 10.07 3.25 -11.93
C ASP A 128 10.11 4.53 -11.11
N SER A 129 9.50 5.63 -11.57
CA SER A 129 9.22 6.79 -10.70
C SER A 129 8.33 6.41 -9.52
N ARG A 130 8.58 6.98 -8.33
CA ARG A 130 8.06 6.45 -7.07
C ARG A 130 7.07 7.36 -6.36
N LEU A 131 6.15 6.75 -5.63
CA LEU A 131 5.29 7.39 -4.63
C LEU A 131 5.67 6.87 -3.24
N TYR A 132 6.02 7.79 -2.36
CA TYR A 132 6.28 7.54 -0.94
C TYR A 132 5.20 8.18 -0.07
N LEU A 133 4.84 7.51 1.02
CA LEU A 133 4.00 8.01 2.10
C LEU A 133 4.82 8.09 3.39
N CYS A 134 4.99 9.30 3.93
CA CYS A 134 5.51 9.53 5.26
C CYS A 134 4.35 9.62 6.25
N ARG A 135 4.28 8.66 7.19
CA ARG A 135 3.26 8.58 8.24
C ARG A 135 3.90 8.19 9.56
N ALA A 136 3.52 8.90 10.63
CA ALA A 136 3.93 8.59 12.00
C ALA A 136 5.44 8.37 12.20
N GLY A 137 6.29 9.10 11.47
CA GLY A 137 7.75 8.98 11.60
C GLY A 137 8.42 8.01 10.62
N ALA A 138 7.66 7.21 9.88
CA ALA A 138 8.17 6.24 8.92
C ALA A 138 7.84 6.64 7.48
N VAL A 139 8.68 6.21 6.54
CA VAL A 139 8.45 6.37 5.09
C VAL A 139 8.19 5.01 4.47
N TYR A 140 7.13 4.94 3.70
CA TYR A 140 6.68 3.73 3.01
C TYR A 140 6.63 4.00 1.51
N GLN A 141 7.30 3.17 0.71
CA GLN A 141 7.14 3.19 -0.74
C GLN A 141 5.82 2.50 -1.11
N LEU A 142 4.89 3.24 -1.71
CA LEU A 142 3.58 2.71 -2.12
C LEU A 142 3.60 2.14 -3.54
N SER A 143 4.40 2.73 -4.44
CA SER A 143 4.63 2.23 -5.79
C SER A 143 5.61 1.06 -5.79
N GLU A 144 5.58 0.23 -6.83
CA GLU A 144 6.55 -0.84 -7.02
C GLU A 144 7.11 -0.75 -8.42
N ASP A 145 8.42 -0.52 -8.51
CA ASP A 145 9.09 -0.21 -9.76
C ASP A 145 8.83 -1.29 -10.82
N HIS A 146 8.48 -0.87 -12.02
CA HIS A 146 8.30 -1.77 -13.15
C HIS A 146 9.62 -1.99 -13.88
N THR A 147 10.67 -2.38 -13.17
CA THR A 147 11.99 -2.68 -13.74
C THR A 147 12.21 -4.19 -13.90
N PHE A 148 13.17 -4.55 -14.74
CA PHE A 148 13.54 -5.95 -14.97
C PHE A 148 14.00 -6.62 -13.66
N VAL A 149 14.78 -5.91 -12.86
CA VAL A 149 15.29 -6.43 -11.58
C VAL A 149 14.17 -6.63 -10.57
N GLN A 150 13.20 -5.71 -10.51
CA GLN A 150 12.05 -5.86 -9.61
C GLN A 150 11.16 -7.03 -10.01
N GLU A 151 10.94 -7.24 -11.32
CA GLU A 151 10.21 -8.41 -11.82
C GLU A 151 10.98 -9.73 -11.53
N ALA A 152 12.30 -9.71 -11.65
CA ALA A 152 13.13 -10.86 -11.32
C ALA A 152 13.08 -11.20 -9.82
N ILE A 153 13.10 -10.20 -8.93
CA ILE A 153 12.87 -10.39 -7.49
C ILE A 153 11.48 -10.99 -7.26
N ARG A 154 10.44 -10.41 -7.87
CA ARG A 154 9.05 -10.88 -7.75
C ARG A 154 8.89 -12.35 -8.15
N ARG A 155 9.65 -12.80 -9.15
CA ARG A 155 9.68 -14.20 -9.62
C ARG A 155 10.62 -15.10 -8.82
N GLY A 156 11.29 -14.60 -7.79
CA GLY A 156 12.28 -15.33 -7.00
C GLY A 156 13.57 -15.67 -7.76
N MET A 157 13.87 -14.97 -8.85
CA MET A 157 15.07 -15.17 -9.67
C MET A 157 16.28 -14.38 -9.17
N LEU A 158 16.06 -13.27 -8.46
CA LEU A 158 17.10 -12.44 -7.84
C LEU A 158 16.74 -12.13 -6.39
N THR A 159 17.75 -11.99 -5.53
CA THR A 159 17.60 -11.35 -4.23
C THR A 159 17.68 -9.82 -4.37
N PRO A 160 17.17 -9.03 -3.41
CA PRO A 160 17.34 -7.57 -3.40
C PRO A 160 18.81 -7.13 -3.53
N GLU A 161 19.72 -7.77 -2.81
CA GLU A 161 21.16 -7.49 -2.86
C GLU A 161 21.77 -7.72 -4.27
N GLN A 162 21.31 -8.77 -4.97
CA GLN A 162 21.74 -9.08 -6.33
C GLN A 162 21.16 -8.08 -7.35
N ALA A 163 19.93 -7.61 -7.12
CA ALA A 163 19.28 -6.62 -7.97
C ALA A 163 20.00 -5.27 -7.95
N GLU A 164 20.47 -4.82 -6.78
CA GLU A 164 21.20 -3.54 -6.64
C GLU A 164 22.50 -3.49 -7.43
N ASN A 165 23.15 -4.63 -7.64
CA ASN A 165 24.40 -4.73 -8.38
C ASN A 165 24.22 -5.17 -9.84
N SER A 166 22.96 -5.26 -10.31
CA SER A 166 22.65 -5.73 -11.65
C SER A 166 22.95 -4.67 -12.71
N PRO A 167 23.55 -5.04 -13.86
CA PRO A 167 23.72 -4.12 -14.97
C PRO A 167 22.39 -3.68 -15.60
N HIS A 168 21.27 -4.34 -15.25
CA HIS A 168 19.93 -4.08 -15.79
C HIS A 168 19.02 -3.37 -14.79
N GLN A 169 19.56 -2.73 -13.75
CA GLN A 169 18.78 -2.06 -12.70
C GLN A 169 17.82 -0.98 -13.23
N ASN A 170 18.21 -0.25 -14.27
CA ASN A 170 17.40 0.84 -14.85
C ASN A 170 16.57 0.39 -16.08
N LEU A 171 16.50 -0.93 -16.35
CA LEU A 171 15.73 -1.42 -17.49
C LEU A 171 14.24 -1.47 -17.14
N VAL A 172 13.49 -0.45 -17.55
CA VAL A 172 12.04 -0.38 -17.37
C VAL A 172 11.33 -1.39 -18.28
N THR A 173 10.38 -2.14 -17.70
CA THR A 173 9.56 -3.18 -18.36
C THR A 173 8.16 -2.69 -18.72
N ARG A 174 7.67 -1.61 -18.08
CA ARG A 174 6.38 -0.99 -18.37
C ARG A 174 6.51 0.52 -18.44
N ALA A 175 6.09 1.10 -19.56
CA ALA A 175 6.05 2.54 -19.77
C ALA A 175 4.75 2.94 -20.49
N VAL A 176 4.32 4.18 -20.30
CA VAL A 176 3.18 4.79 -20.98
C VAL A 176 3.65 5.24 -22.36
N GLY A 177 2.99 4.79 -23.43
CA GLY A 177 3.26 5.25 -24.80
C GLY A 177 3.87 4.25 -25.78
N PRO A 178 4.84 3.40 -25.42
CA PRO A 178 5.42 2.45 -26.38
C PRO A 178 4.36 1.51 -26.98
N ASN A 179 3.37 1.12 -26.18
CA ASN A 179 2.21 0.35 -26.60
C ASN A 179 0.92 1.17 -26.41
N PRO A 180 -0.14 0.94 -27.20
CA PRO A 180 -1.41 1.67 -27.07
C PRO A 180 -2.13 1.36 -25.75
N SER A 181 -1.87 0.19 -25.17
CA SER A 181 -2.40 -0.24 -23.88
C SER A 181 -1.27 -0.51 -22.90
N VAL A 182 -1.48 -0.15 -21.64
CA VAL A 182 -0.53 -0.41 -20.54
C VAL A 182 -1.27 -0.92 -19.30
N LEU A 183 -0.61 -1.80 -18.56
CA LEU A 183 -1.06 -2.26 -17.25
C LEU A 183 -0.66 -1.22 -16.20
N VAL A 184 -1.67 -0.63 -15.56
CA VAL A 184 -1.52 0.43 -14.56
C VAL A 184 -1.82 -0.13 -13.19
N ASP A 185 -0.87 0.04 -12.28
CA ASP A 185 -1.03 -0.37 -10.89
C ASP A 185 -1.77 0.74 -10.15
N THR A 186 -2.82 0.36 -9.42
CA THR A 186 -3.64 1.30 -8.64
C THR A 186 -3.74 0.86 -7.19
N LEU A 187 -3.62 1.81 -6.26
CA LEU A 187 -3.78 1.57 -4.83
C LEU A 187 -4.66 2.66 -4.22
N VAL A 188 -5.74 2.27 -3.55
CA VAL A 188 -6.54 3.16 -2.71
C VAL A 188 -6.03 3.08 -1.29
N PHE A 189 -5.76 4.21 -0.65
CA PHE A 189 -5.29 4.29 0.73
C PHE A 189 -5.96 5.43 1.48
N ASP A 190 -6.03 5.34 2.80
CA ASP A 190 -6.44 6.45 3.65
C ASP A 190 -5.35 7.50 3.73
N VAL A 191 -5.73 8.79 3.68
CA VAL A 191 -4.85 9.93 3.92
C VAL A 191 -5.28 10.56 5.24
N LEU A 192 -4.35 10.60 6.18
CA LEU A 192 -4.55 11.09 7.52
C LEU A 192 -3.93 12.49 7.66
N PRO A 193 -4.45 13.31 8.59
CA PRO A 193 -3.80 14.56 8.95
C PRO A 193 -2.34 14.33 9.35
N GLY A 194 -1.44 15.19 8.87
CA GLY A 194 0.01 15.08 9.10
C GLY A 194 0.74 14.17 8.12
N ASP A 195 0.05 13.37 7.30
CA ASP A 195 0.70 12.59 6.25
C ASP A 195 1.40 13.50 5.23
N THR A 196 2.59 13.10 4.80
CA THR A 196 3.29 13.76 3.69
C THR A 196 3.61 12.74 2.62
N MET A 197 3.15 12.99 1.40
CA MET A 197 3.44 12.18 0.23
C MET A 197 4.55 12.83 -0.61
N LEU A 198 5.42 12.00 -1.18
CA LEU A 198 6.47 12.42 -2.12
C LEU A 198 6.33 11.60 -3.40
N LEU A 199 6.14 12.27 -4.53
CA LEU A 199 6.26 11.70 -5.86
C LEU A 199 7.59 12.15 -6.44
N CYS A 200 8.36 11.24 -7.04
CA CYS A 200 9.65 11.60 -7.61
C CYS A 200 10.10 10.71 -8.77
N SER A 201 10.91 11.26 -9.66
CA SER A 201 11.62 10.51 -10.70
C SER A 201 12.83 9.77 -10.15
N ASP A 202 13.46 8.94 -10.98
CA ASP A 202 14.64 8.15 -10.62
C ASP A 202 15.87 9.00 -10.32
N GLY A 203 15.96 10.19 -10.92
CA GLY A 203 16.99 11.16 -10.61
C GLY A 203 16.94 11.67 -9.17
N LEU A 204 15.83 11.49 -8.43
CA LEU A 204 15.84 11.71 -6.97
C LEU A 204 16.17 10.42 -6.21
N HIS A 205 15.36 9.37 -6.37
CA HIS A 205 15.47 8.16 -5.54
C HIS A 205 16.72 7.33 -5.84
N GLY A 206 17.36 7.55 -6.99
CA GLY A 206 18.67 7.00 -7.32
C GLY A 206 19.80 7.54 -6.44
N TYR A 207 19.66 8.78 -5.92
CA TYR A 207 20.66 9.43 -5.06
C TYR A 207 20.25 9.54 -3.59
N VAL A 208 18.94 9.56 -3.29
CA VAL A 208 18.40 9.62 -1.93
C VAL A 208 17.74 8.28 -1.61
N LYS A 209 18.56 7.29 -1.24
CA LYS A 209 18.12 5.91 -0.96
C LYS A 209 17.70 5.68 0.50
N ASP A 210 18.26 6.45 1.42
CA ASP A 210 18.02 6.24 2.86
C ASP A 210 16.61 6.71 3.26
N HIS A 211 15.78 5.79 3.75
CA HIS A 211 14.42 6.09 4.18
C HIS A 211 14.38 6.98 5.44
N GLY A 212 15.43 6.97 6.27
CA GLY A 212 15.56 7.87 7.42
C GLY A 212 15.81 9.32 6.99
N GLU A 213 16.67 9.53 5.99
CA GLU A 213 16.91 10.82 5.35
C GLU A 213 15.62 11.38 4.74
N LEU A 214 14.90 10.56 3.97
CA LEU A 214 13.59 10.94 3.42
C LEU A 214 12.59 11.28 4.53
N SER A 215 12.48 10.46 5.58
CA SER A 215 11.55 10.69 6.68
C SER A 215 11.85 12.00 7.42
N ASN A 216 13.12 12.29 7.67
CA ASN A 216 13.52 13.50 8.37
C ASN A 216 13.22 14.76 7.55
N ALA A 217 13.53 14.74 6.24
CA ALA A 217 13.22 15.84 5.34
C ALA A 217 11.70 16.04 5.21
N LEU A 218 10.92 14.98 5.00
CA LEU A 218 9.47 15.07 4.80
C LEU A 218 8.70 15.46 6.06
N ARG A 219 9.25 15.24 7.26
CA ARG A 219 8.67 15.70 8.52
C ARG A 219 9.12 17.10 8.94
N SER A 220 10.08 17.69 8.23
CA SER A 220 10.57 19.02 8.53
C SER A 220 9.40 20.03 8.52
N PRO A 221 9.31 20.92 9.53
CA PRO A 221 8.33 22.00 9.54
C PRO A 221 8.70 23.12 8.56
N GLU A 222 9.84 23.02 7.87
CA GLU A 222 10.25 23.96 6.82
C GLU A 222 9.22 24.06 5.69
N GLU A 223 9.33 25.15 4.93
CA GLU A 223 8.53 25.38 3.74
C GLU A 223 8.80 24.31 2.68
N LEU A 224 7.76 23.88 1.97
CA LEU A 224 7.89 22.82 0.95
C LEU A 224 8.92 23.16 -0.13
N GLU A 225 9.12 24.44 -0.41
CA GLU A 225 10.10 24.92 -1.38
C GLU A 225 11.54 24.71 -0.93
N THR A 226 11.79 24.88 0.36
CA THR A 226 13.07 24.54 0.99
C THR A 226 13.31 23.03 0.91
N ILE A 227 12.31 22.20 1.23
CA ILE A 227 12.45 20.74 1.23
C ILE A 227 12.68 20.21 -0.19
N CYS A 228 11.87 20.62 -1.18
CA CYS A 228 12.08 20.25 -2.58
C CYS A 228 13.43 20.73 -3.10
N GLY A 229 13.85 21.95 -2.76
CA GLY A 229 15.15 22.50 -3.13
C GLY A 229 16.32 21.72 -2.52
N GLN A 230 16.21 21.28 -1.26
CA GLN A 230 17.19 20.41 -0.61
C GLN A 230 17.28 19.05 -1.30
N PHE A 231 16.16 18.42 -1.69
CA PHE A 231 16.18 17.16 -2.43
C PHE A 231 16.92 17.28 -3.77
N ILE A 232 16.61 18.31 -4.55
CA ILE A 232 17.29 18.58 -5.82
C ILE A 232 18.78 18.87 -5.59
N ALA A 233 19.11 19.71 -4.63
CA ALA A 233 20.49 20.06 -4.32
C ALA A 233 21.30 18.82 -3.90
N THR A 234 20.74 17.96 -3.03
CA THR A 234 21.37 16.72 -2.58
C THR A 234 21.59 15.74 -3.73
N ALA A 235 20.58 15.52 -4.58
CA ALA A 235 20.73 14.64 -5.76
C ALA A 235 21.81 15.17 -6.72
N ASN A 236 21.83 16.47 -6.98
CA ASN A 236 22.87 17.11 -7.79
C ASN A 236 24.27 17.00 -7.16
N GLN A 237 24.40 17.19 -5.85
CA GLN A 237 25.68 17.03 -5.14
C GLN A 237 26.21 15.60 -5.18
N ARG A 238 25.32 14.60 -5.17
CA ARG A 238 25.66 13.16 -5.25
C ARG A 238 25.89 12.63 -6.66
N GLY A 239 25.68 13.47 -7.68
CA GLY A 239 26.06 13.17 -9.06
C GLY A 239 25.26 13.96 -10.08
N GLY A 240 23.93 14.06 -9.91
CA GLY A 240 23.05 14.72 -10.87
C GLY A 240 23.14 14.12 -12.27
N GLY A 241 23.15 12.79 -12.35
CA GLY A 241 23.28 12.01 -13.59
C GLY A 241 22.03 12.04 -14.47
N ASP A 242 20.87 12.35 -13.89
CA ASP A 242 19.59 12.43 -14.60
C ASP A 242 18.79 13.68 -14.25
N ASN A 243 17.64 13.85 -14.91
CA ASN A 243 16.63 14.83 -14.54
C ASN A 243 16.05 14.50 -13.16
N ILE A 244 15.83 15.53 -12.34
CA ILE A 244 15.47 15.36 -10.92
C ILE A 244 14.14 16.07 -10.69
N THR A 245 13.09 15.31 -10.42
CA THR A 245 11.76 15.86 -10.15
C THR A 245 11.22 15.38 -8.81
N SER A 246 10.65 16.31 -8.05
CA SER A 246 10.03 16.05 -6.74
C SER A 246 8.73 16.82 -6.62
N VAL A 247 7.66 16.13 -6.26
CA VAL A 247 6.37 16.73 -5.87
C VAL A 247 6.01 16.26 -4.48
N ILE A 248 5.92 17.21 -3.54
CA ILE A 248 5.52 16.95 -2.15
C ILE A 248 4.07 17.38 -1.97
N VAL A 249 3.27 16.54 -1.33
CA VAL A 249 1.88 16.84 -0.95
C VAL A 249 1.69 16.52 0.52
N ARG A 250 1.44 17.55 1.34
CA ARG A 250 1.26 17.44 2.79
C ARG A 250 -0.21 17.63 3.16
N ALA A 251 -0.79 16.62 3.79
CA ALA A 251 -2.11 16.70 4.41
C ALA A 251 -2.01 17.51 5.70
N LEU A 252 -2.68 18.66 5.74
CA LEU A 252 -2.66 19.52 6.92
C LEU A 252 -3.49 18.91 8.05
N ASP A 253 -3.12 19.30 9.27
CA ASP A 253 -3.90 19.01 10.44
C ASP A 253 -5.32 19.57 10.30
N SER A 254 -6.30 18.77 10.71
CA SER A 254 -7.70 19.17 10.77
C SER A 254 -8.24 18.91 12.16
N THR A 255 -8.90 19.91 12.71
CA THR A 255 -9.63 19.83 13.99
C THR A 255 -11.10 19.46 13.79
N GLU A 256 -11.53 19.21 12.54
CA GLU A 256 -12.90 18.77 12.27
C GLU A 256 -13.15 17.39 12.89
N PRO A 257 -14.19 17.23 13.74
CA PRO A 257 -14.42 15.98 14.47
C PRO A 257 -14.50 14.74 13.58
N GLN A 258 -15.13 14.86 12.40
CA GLN A 258 -15.26 13.76 11.44
C GLN A 258 -13.90 13.29 10.89
N VAL A 259 -12.97 14.21 10.68
CA VAL A 259 -11.62 13.90 10.18
C VAL A 259 -10.80 13.23 11.28
N THR A 260 -10.87 13.76 12.51
CA THR A 260 -10.16 13.19 13.67
C THR A 260 -10.67 11.81 14.03
N GLU A 261 -11.99 11.58 14.02
CA GLU A 261 -12.59 10.29 14.30
C GLU A 261 -12.20 9.24 13.26
N ARG A 262 -12.23 9.61 11.97
CA ARG A 262 -11.75 8.75 10.90
C ARG A 262 -10.26 8.42 11.07
N ALA A 263 -9.43 9.41 11.35
CA ALA A 263 -7.99 9.19 11.52
C ALA A 263 -7.72 8.21 12.66
N THR A 264 -8.37 8.43 13.81
CA THR A 264 -8.32 7.53 14.96
C THR A 264 -8.72 6.10 14.58
N ARG A 265 -9.80 5.96 13.80
CA ARG A 265 -10.29 4.65 13.34
C ARG A 265 -9.27 3.95 12.45
N VAL A 266 -8.81 4.60 11.38
CA VAL A 266 -7.84 4.02 10.43
C VAL A 266 -6.54 3.62 11.14
N THR A 267 -6.04 4.46 12.05
CA THR A 267 -4.86 4.12 12.85
C THR A 267 -5.09 2.87 13.70
N ALA A 268 -6.26 2.74 14.34
CA ALA A 268 -6.60 1.57 15.13
C ALA A 268 -6.76 0.29 14.27
N GLU A 269 -7.36 0.40 13.09
CA GLU A 269 -7.52 -0.71 12.14
C GLU A 269 -6.15 -1.24 11.66
N LEU A 270 -5.28 -0.35 11.19
CA LEU A 270 -3.95 -0.72 10.71
C LEU A 270 -3.07 -1.28 11.84
N ALA A 271 -3.15 -0.70 13.04
CA ALA A 271 -2.45 -1.24 14.21
C ALA A 271 -2.97 -2.64 14.57
N ALA A 272 -4.29 -2.85 14.58
CA ALA A 272 -4.88 -4.15 14.85
C ALA A 272 -4.43 -5.19 13.81
N LEU A 273 -4.45 -4.85 12.51
CA LEU A 273 -4.00 -5.75 11.45
C LEU A 273 -2.50 -6.07 11.52
N GLY A 274 -1.65 -5.08 11.78
CA GLY A 274 -0.20 -5.27 11.89
C GLY A 274 0.20 -6.18 13.07
N HIS A 275 -0.62 -6.25 14.12
CA HIS A 275 -0.40 -7.16 15.25
C HIS A 275 -0.89 -8.59 15.02
N ILE A 276 -1.63 -8.85 13.94
CA ILE A 276 -2.07 -10.20 13.61
C ILE A 276 -0.90 -10.98 13.04
N VAL A 277 -0.56 -12.10 13.67
CA VAL A 277 0.52 -13.02 13.25
C VAL A 277 0.38 -13.44 11.77
N LEU A 278 -0.84 -13.58 11.25
CA LEU A 278 -1.07 -13.93 9.84
C LEU A 278 -0.67 -12.81 8.86
N PHE A 279 -0.66 -11.55 9.29
CA PHE A 279 -0.38 -10.39 8.45
C PHE A 279 0.89 -9.63 8.86
N SER A 280 1.66 -10.14 9.84
CA SER A 280 2.82 -9.44 10.39
C SER A 280 3.99 -9.29 9.39
N GLU A 281 4.00 -10.07 8.30
CA GLU A 281 4.97 -9.95 7.20
C GLU A 281 4.59 -8.93 6.14
N LEU A 282 3.35 -8.45 6.19
CA LEU A 282 2.85 -7.55 5.18
C LEU A 282 3.43 -6.17 5.43
N ASP A 283 4.00 -5.59 4.38
CA ASP A 283 4.43 -4.20 4.42
C ASP A 283 3.22 -3.25 4.39
N MET A 284 3.47 -1.94 4.45
CA MET A 284 2.37 -0.97 4.50
C MET A 284 1.47 -1.00 3.26
N LYS A 285 2.00 -1.17 2.05
CA LYS A 285 1.17 -1.19 0.82
C LYS A 285 0.33 -2.48 0.75
N GLU A 286 0.88 -3.60 1.20
CA GLU A 286 0.20 -4.89 1.29
C GLU A 286 -0.88 -4.88 2.38
N LEU A 287 -0.58 -4.31 3.56
CA LEU A 287 -1.55 -4.11 4.64
C LEU A 287 -2.70 -3.23 4.19
N VAL A 288 -2.45 -2.16 3.44
CA VAL A 288 -3.51 -1.31 2.88
C VAL A 288 -4.39 -2.11 1.91
N LYS A 289 -3.79 -2.89 1.00
CA LYS A 289 -4.55 -3.75 0.06
C LYS A 289 -5.44 -4.74 0.82
N VAL A 290 -4.90 -5.37 1.86
CA VAL A 290 -5.64 -6.33 2.70
C VAL A 290 -6.73 -5.62 3.48
N ASN A 291 -6.44 -4.47 4.10
CA ASN A 291 -7.41 -3.67 4.87
C ASN A 291 -8.61 -3.25 4.01
N ASN A 292 -8.39 -2.91 2.74
CA ASN A 292 -9.48 -2.54 1.82
C ASN A 292 -10.46 -3.69 1.52
N ALA A 293 -10.09 -4.95 1.80
CA ALA A 293 -11.00 -6.10 1.67
C ALA A 293 -11.78 -6.40 2.96
N PHE A 294 -11.42 -5.76 4.07
CA PHE A 294 -12.16 -5.89 5.32
C PHE A 294 -13.38 -4.96 5.31
N THR A 295 -14.45 -5.43 5.99
CA THR A 295 -15.64 -4.65 6.25
C THR A 295 -15.79 -4.42 7.75
N GLN A 296 -16.13 -3.21 8.17
CA GLN A 296 -16.37 -2.94 9.58
C GLN A 296 -17.72 -3.52 10.00
N ARG A 297 -17.76 -4.16 11.17
CA ARG A 297 -18.98 -4.61 11.85
C ARG A 297 -18.92 -4.25 13.32
N ASP A 298 -19.95 -3.60 13.80
CA ASP A 298 -20.10 -3.24 15.20
C ASP A 298 -21.11 -4.18 15.87
N TYR A 299 -20.78 -4.63 17.07
CA TYR A 299 -21.58 -5.56 17.87
C TYR A 299 -21.80 -4.99 19.26
N ALA A 300 -23.03 -5.08 19.76
CA ALA A 300 -23.37 -4.67 21.10
C ALA A 300 -22.81 -5.63 22.15
N LYS A 301 -22.72 -5.16 23.40
CA LYS A 301 -22.46 -6.05 24.55
C LYS A 301 -23.47 -7.22 24.55
N ASP A 302 -22.97 -8.40 24.89
CA ASP A 302 -23.70 -9.67 25.00
C ASP A 302 -24.18 -10.25 23.66
N GLU A 303 -23.97 -9.55 22.54
CA GLU A 303 -24.27 -10.02 21.20
C GLU A 303 -23.34 -11.16 20.77
N ILE A 304 -23.89 -12.15 20.07
CA ILE A 304 -23.15 -13.30 19.52
C ILE A 304 -22.67 -12.95 18.12
N VAL A 305 -21.36 -12.98 17.92
CA VAL A 305 -20.74 -12.68 16.62
C VAL A 305 -20.75 -13.91 15.71
N VAL A 306 -20.44 -15.08 16.29
CA VAL A 306 -20.55 -16.38 15.62
C VAL A 306 -21.02 -17.42 16.62
N GLN A 307 -21.83 -18.38 16.18
CA GLN A 307 -22.34 -19.45 17.02
C GLN A 307 -21.65 -20.79 16.72
N GLU A 308 -21.38 -21.58 17.77
CA GLU A 308 -20.83 -22.92 17.64
C GLU A 308 -21.75 -23.78 16.74
N GLY A 309 -21.17 -24.46 15.75
CA GLY A 309 -21.91 -25.26 14.77
C GLY A 309 -22.31 -24.51 13.49
N ASP A 310 -22.22 -23.18 13.45
CA ASP A 310 -22.54 -22.43 12.23
C ASP A 310 -21.52 -22.71 11.13
N VAL A 311 -21.99 -22.79 9.89
CA VAL A 311 -21.11 -22.73 8.71
C VAL A 311 -20.99 -21.27 8.31
N ALA A 312 -19.87 -20.64 8.67
CA ALA A 312 -19.58 -19.27 8.29
C ALA A 312 -18.16 -19.17 7.73
N GLU A 313 -17.98 -18.33 6.72
CA GLU A 313 -16.76 -18.22 5.91
C GLU A 313 -15.98 -16.91 6.18
N THR A 314 -16.16 -16.33 7.37
CA THR A 314 -15.63 -15.00 7.73
C THR A 314 -14.53 -15.09 8.78
N LEU A 315 -13.44 -14.35 8.60
CA LEU A 315 -12.44 -14.03 9.63
C LEU A 315 -12.83 -12.72 10.30
N PHE A 316 -12.71 -12.65 11.63
CA PHE A 316 -12.93 -11.44 12.40
C PHE A 316 -11.66 -11.00 13.13
N VAL A 317 -11.44 -9.69 13.17
CA VAL A 317 -10.38 -9.02 13.93
C VAL A 317 -11.02 -8.02 14.85
N ILE A 318 -10.66 -8.04 16.13
CA ILE A 318 -11.20 -7.08 17.11
C ILE A 318 -10.34 -5.81 17.06
N VAL A 319 -10.93 -4.69 16.65
CA VAL A 319 -10.27 -3.37 16.68
C VAL A 319 -10.46 -2.71 18.05
N ARG A 320 -11.68 -2.82 18.60
CA ARG A 320 -12.03 -2.29 19.91
C ARG A 320 -13.01 -3.25 20.60
N GLY A 321 -12.90 -3.35 21.92
CA GLY A 321 -13.79 -4.17 22.74
C GLY A 321 -13.13 -5.44 23.26
N ALA A 322 -13.96 -6.39 23.68
CA ALA A 322 -13.51 -7.70 24.15
C ALA A 322 -14.62 -8.72 23.95
N ALA A 323 -14.25 -9.96 23.62
CA ALA A 323 -15.18 -11.05 23.40
C ALA A 323 -14.74 -12.32 24.13
N ALA A 324 -15.70 -13.10 24.63
CA ALA A 324 -15.46 -14.42 25.20
C ALA A 324 -15.67 -15.50 24.14
N VAL A 325 -14.76 -16.47 24.10
CA VAL A 325 -14.92 -17.69 23.30
C VAL A 325 -15.49 -18.76 24.21
N MET A 326 -16.64 -19.31 23.81
CA MET A 326 -17.41 -20.29 24.57
C MET A 326 -17.50 -21.59 23.77
N ARG A 327 -17.16 -22.72 24.39
CA ARG A 327 -17.31 -24.06 23.78
C ARG A 327 -18.11 -24.93 24.72
N GLN A 328 -19.19 -25.55 24.23
CA GLN A 328 -20.08 -26.37 25.06
C GLN A 328 -20.54 -25.65 26.35
N GLY A 329 -20.80 -24.34 26.26
CA GLY A 329 -21.25 -23.52 27.38
C GLY A 329 -20.17 -23.05 28.35
N SER A 330 -18.92 -23.51 28.23
CA SER A 330 -17.80 -23.05 29.06
C SER A 330 -16.93 -22.02 28.36
N GLN A 331 -16.48 -20.98 29.07
CA GLN A 331 -15.53 -20.02 28.52
C GLN A 331 -14.14 -20.65 28.40
N VAL A 332 -13.59 -20.67 27.18
CA VAL A 332 -12.28 -21.28 26.89
C VAL A 332 -11.19 -20.25 26.60
N ALA A 333 -11.57 -19.04 26.19
CA ALA A 333 -10.62 -17.95 25.94
C ALA A 333 -11.29 -16.57 26.08
N LEU A 334 -10.45 -15.55 26.28
CA LEU A 334 -10.83 -14.13 26.22
C LEU A 334 -10.05 -13.48 25.08
N LEU A 335 -10.76 -12.81 24.18
CA LEU A 335 -10.21 -12.04 23.08
C LEU A 335 -10.34 -10.54 23.36
N ARG A 336 -9.32 -9.77 23.00
CA ARG A 336 -9.20 -8.32 23.18
C ARG A 336 -8.87 -7.66 21.84
N ALA A 337 -8.80 -6.33 21.82
CA ALA A 337 -8.31 -5.60 20.65
C ALA A 337 -6.95 -6.14 20.18
N GLY A 338 -6.80 -6.34 18.87
CA GLY A 338 -5.66 -7.00 18.22
C GLY A 338 -5.79 -8.52 18.07
N ASP A 339 -6.67 -9.17 18.84
CA ASP A 339 -6.96 -10.59 18.64
C ASP A 339 -7.89 -10.82 17.43
N HIS A 340 -7.80 -12.02 16.86
CA HIS A 340 -8.61 -12.45 15.72
C HIS A 340 -9.21 -13.85 15.97
N PHE A 341 -10.25 -14.19 15.23
CA PHE A 341 -10.85 -15.53 15.27
C PHE A 341 -11.55 -15.87 13.95
N GLY A 342 -11.62 -17.17 13.66
CA GLY A 342 -12.28 -17.66 12.45
C GLY A 342 -11.34 -17.82 11.26
N GLU A 343 -10.03 -17.87 11.49
CA GLU A 343 -9.03 -18.07 10.44
C GLU A 343 -9.24 -19.36 9.64
N MET A 344 -9.71 -20.41 10.31
CA MET A 344 -10.00 -21.70 9.68
C MET A 344 -11.17 -21.66 8.69
N ALA A 345 -12.05 -20.65 8.81
CA ALA A 345 -13.16 -20.45 7.88
C ALA A 345 -12.69 -19.97 6.51
N LEU A 346 -11.52 -19.30 6.44
CA LEU A 346 -10.92 -18.89 5.17
C LEU A 346 -10.31 -20.08 4.41
N LEU A 347 -9.89 -21.13 5.13
CA LEU A 347 -9.19 -22.29 4.57
C LEU A 347 -10.09 -23.51 4.39
N SER A 348 -11.13 -23.65 5.22
CA SER A 348 -11.99 -24.82 5.26
C SER A 348 -13.45 -24.44 5.51
N ARG A 349 -14.38 -25.28 5.04
CA ARG A 349 -15.82 -25.13 5.30
C ARG A 349 -16.29 -25.82 6.59
N ARG A 350 -15.39 -25.95 7.57
CA ARG A 350 -15.75 -26.60 8.84
C ARG A 350 -16.70 -25.70 9.63
N PRO A 351 -17.69 -26.27 10.33
CA PRO A 351 -18.50 -25.52 11.28
C PRO A 351 -17.64 -24.81 12.33
N ARG A 352 -18.13 -23.69 12.86
CA ARG A 352 -17.48 -22.97 13.97
C ARG A 352 -17.31 -23.90 15.16
N SER A 353 -16.09 -23.96 15.69
CA SER A 353 -15.73 -24.82 16.82
C SER A 353 -16.14 -24.26 18.19
N ALA A 354 -16.56 -23.00 18.23
CA ALA A 354 -16.94 -22.28 19.44
C ALA A 354 -17.85 -21.09 19.09
N THR A 355 -18.65 -20.67 20.07
CA THR A 355 -19.42 -19.42 20.04
C THR A 355 -18.53 -18.26 20.48
N VAL A 356 -18.61 -17.11 19.83
CA VAL A 356 -17.94 -15.89 20.27
C VAL A 356 -18.98 -14.85 20.64
N ARG A 357 -18.94 -14.38 21.89
CA ARG A 357 -19.88 -13.40 22.44
C ARG A 357 -19.15 -12.15 22.91
N CYS A 358 -19.67 -10.98 22.55
CA CYS A 358 -19.13 -9.70 23.00
C CYS A 358 -19.34 -9.50 24.51
N LEU A 359 -18.29 -9.15 25.24
CA LEU A 359 -18.36 -8.80 26.68
C LEU A 359 -18.57 -7.29 26.89
N LYS A 360 -18.29 -6.50 25.86
CA LYS A 360 -18.47 -5.05 25.74
C LYS A 360 -18.90 -4.76 24.30
N ASN A 361 -19.30 -3.52 24.00
CA ASN A 361 -19.45 -3.12 22.61
C ASN A 361 -18.13 -3.33 21.87
N CYS A 362 -18.19 -4.02 20.74
CA CYS A 362 -17.04 -4.37 19.93
C CYS A 362 -17.16 -3.72 18.56
N SER A 363 -16.03 -3.20 18.06
CA SER A 363 -15.84 -2.88 16.65
C SER A 363 -14.85 -3.89 16.08
N MET A 364 -15.26 -4.57 15.01
CA MET A 364 -14.50 -5.64 14.39
C MET A 364 -14.35 -5.40 12.90
N LEU A 365 -13.21 -5.84 12.35
CA LEU A 365 -13.04 -5.99 10.91
C LEU A 365 -13.40 -7.42 10.53
N ALA A 366 -14.24 -7.56 9.50
CA ALA A 366 -14.69 -8.83 8.95
C ALA A 366 -14.16 -9.02 7.51
N LEU A 367 -13.42 -10.10 7.28
CA LEU A 367 -12.93 -10.51 5.96
C LEU A 367 -13.65 -11.78 5.53
N GLU A 368 -14.42 -11.67 4.45
CA GLU A 368 -15.10 -12.82 3.85
C GLU A 368 -14.13 -13.66 3.02
N ARG A 369 -14.35 -14.97 2.95
CA ARG A 369 -13.49 -15.90 2.21
C ARG A 369 -13.33 -15.53 0.75
N ASP A 370 -14.39 -15.08 0.09
CA ASP A 370 -14.33 -14.70 -1.32
C ASP A 370 -13.44 -13.47 -1.55
N ALA A 371 -13.51 -12.48 -0.66
CA ALA A 371 -12.63 -11.31 -0.68
C ALA A 371 -11.17 -11.71 -0.41
N PHE A 372 -10.95 -12.59 0.58
CA PHE A 372 -9.63 -13.15 0.86
C PHE A 372 -9.06 -13.89 -0.36
N TYR A 373 -9.81 -14.79 -1.00
CA TYR A 373 -9.36 -15.52 -2.18
C TYR A 373 -9.13 -14.60 -3.38
N HIS A 374 -9.89 -13.52 -3.51
CA HIS A 374 -9.62 -12.51 -4.52
C HIS A 374 -8.23 -11.90 -4.32
N ILE A 375 -7.89 -11.48 -3.09
CA ILE A 375 -6.55 -10.97 -2.76
C ILE A 375 -5.48 -11.99 -3.12
N MET A 376 -5.61 -13.24 -2.64
CA MET A 376 -4.63 -14.31 -2.87
C MET A 376 -4.40 -14.61 -4.35
N ARG A 377 -5.42 -14.46 -5.20
CA ARG A 377 -5.29 -14.67 -6.65
C ARG A 377 -4.72 -13.45 -7.37
N SER A 378 -5.00 -12.26 -6.86
CA SER A 378 -4.59 -10.99 -7.47
C SER A 378 -3.16 -10.60 -7.13
N ASP A 379 -2.62 -11.04 -5.98
CA ASP A 379 -1.31 -10.63 -5.48
C ASP A 379 -0.53 -11.84 -4.93
N GLN A 380 0.44 -12.31 -5.73
CA GLN A 380 1.23 -13.49 -5.41
C GLN A 380 2.18 -13.26 -4.24
N ILE A 381 2.62 -12.02 -4.00
CA ILE A 381 3.53 -11.70 -2.90
C ILE A 381 2.77 -11.80 -1.58
N ILE A 382 1.59 -11.17 -1.51
CA ILE A 382 0.73 -11.27 -0.33
C ILE A 382 0.36 -12.73 -0.06
N ALA A 383 0.02 -13.49 -1.11
CA ALA A 383 -0.29 -14.91 -0.98
C ALA A 383 0.90 -15.73 -0.43
N GLY A 384 2.11 -15.50 -0.93
CA GLY A 384 3.33 -16.16 -0.46
C GLY A 384 3.63 -15.87 1.01
N LYS A 385 3.62 -14.58 1.39
CA LYS A 385 3.83 -14.14 2.78
C LYS A 385 2.80 -14.72 3.74
N PHE A 386 1.52 -14.70 3.33
CA PHE A 386 0.43 -15.27 4.10
C PHE A 386 0.59 -16.78 4.30
N LEU A 387 0.83 -17.54 3.23
CA LEU A 387 1.01 -18.99 3.30
C LEU A 387 2.20 -19.38 4.17
N TRP A 388 3.29 -18.61 4.10
CA TRP A 388 4.46 -18.80 4.96
C TRP A 388 4.13 -18.60 6.44
N ARG A 389 3.48 -17.49 6.81
CA ARG A 389 3.09 -17.26 8.22
C ARG A 389 2.07 -18.27 8.71
N LEU A 390 1.16 -18.71 7.85
CA LEU A 390 0.23 -19.79 8.18
C LEU A 390 0.98 -21.10 8.46
N ALA A 391 1.94 -21.48 7.61
CA ALA A 391 2.74 -22.69 7.78
C ALA A 391 3.52 -22.66 9.10
N GLN A 392 4.17 -21.54 9.42
CA GLN A 392 4.87 -21.38 10.70
C GLN A 392 3.93 -21.45 11.91
N THR A 393 2.77 -20.80 11.82
CA THR A 393 1.76 -20.83 12.90
C THR A 393 1.23 -22.25 13.13
N LEU A 394 0.99 -23.00 12.06
CA LEU A 394 0.55 -24.40 12.14
C LEU A 394 1.65 -25.31 12.69
N SER A 395 2.91 -25.10 12.30
CA SER A 395 4.06 -25.86 12.83
C SER A 395 4.16 -25.69 14.34
N LEU A 396 4.12 -24.44 14.85
CA LEU A 396 4.17 -24.17 16.28
C LEU A 396 3.00 -24.81 17.03
N ARG A 397 1.79 -24.75 16.47
CA ARG A 397 0.61 -25.40 17.07
C ARG A 397 0.73 -26.93 17.10
N LEU A 398 1.36 -27.53 16.10
CA LEU A 398 1.63 -28.97 16.08
C LEU A 398 2.67 -29.36 17.14
N ASP A 399 3.74 -28.59 17.27
CA ASP A 399 4.78 -28.81 18.30
C ASP A 399 4.18 -28.74 19.71
N ASP A 400 3.27 -27.80 19.96
CA ASP A 400 2.53 -27.69 21.23
C ASP A 400 1.68 -28.95 21.52
N ILE A 401 1.05 -29.53 20.49
CA ILE A 401 0.23 -30.75 20.63
C ILE A 401 1.13 -31.96 20.95
N TYR A 402 2.27 -32.09 20.30
CA TYR A 402 3.21 -33.19 20.57
C TYR A 402 3.89 -33.05 21.93
N ALA A 403 4.26 -31.82 22.34
CA ALA A 403 4.80 -31.56 23.67
C ALA A 403 3.81 -31.91 24.81
N LEU A 404 2.50 -31.85 24.55
CA LEU A 404 1.47 -32.28 25.49
C LEU A 404 1.30 -33.81 25.56
N GLN A 405 1.69 -34.57 24.52
CA GLN A 405 1.62 -36.03 24.52
C GLN A 405 2.80 -36.68 25.25
N ASP A 406 3.95 -36.01 25.32
CA ASP A 406 5.15 -36.48 26.04
C ASP A 406 5.12 -36.19 27.56
N MET A 407 4.11 -35.47 28.06
CA MET A 407 3.95 -35.18 29.48
C MET A 407 3.01 -36.21 30.14
N SER A 408 3.55 -36.98 31.09
CA SER A 408 2.76 -37.79 32.03
C SER A 408 1.69 -36.92 32.73
N PRO A 409 0.52 -37.46 33.11
CA PRO A 409 -0.60 -36.64 33.58
C PRO A 409 -0.18 -35.76 34.76
N PRO A 410 -0.55 -34.47 34.77
CA PRO A 410 -0.14 -33.55 35.82
C PRO A 410 -0.80 -33.94 37.15
N SER A 411 -0.03 -33.89 38.24
CA SER A 411 -0.58 -33.82 39.59
C SER A 411 -1.41 -32.53 39.74
N SER A 412 -2.43 -32.59 40.58
CA SER A 412 -3.63 -31.75 40.60
C SER A 412 -3.48 -30.26 40.94
N ASP A 413 -2.32 -29.63 40.82
CA ASP A 413 -2.12 -28.25 41.33
C ASP A 413 -1.28 -27.30 40.45
N THR A 414 -1.25 -27.49 39.13
CA THR A 414 -0.50 -26.57 38.25
C THR A 414 -1.40 -25.90 37.21
N ILE A 415 -1.66 -24.60 37.41
CA ILE A 415 -2.24 -23.72 36.38
C ILE A 415 -1.19 -23.58 35.27
N VAL A 416 -1.37 -24.33 34.19
CA VAL A 416 -0.53 -24.20 32.99
C VAL A 416 -0.95 -22.94 32.24
N ASP A 417 -0.05 -21.96 32.19
CA ASP A 417 -0.21 -20.74 31.40
C ASP A 417 -0.22 -21.09 29.90
N ARG A 418 -1.42 -21.07 29.30
CA ARG A 418 -1.68 -21.47 27.92
C ARG A 418 -1.35 -20.33 26.95
N LYS A 419 -0.07 -20.03 26.71
CA LYS A 419 0.41 -19.22 25.55
C LYS A 419 1.94 -19.10 25.46
N ASN A 420 2.72 -20.15 25.73
CA ASN A 420 4.18 -20.05 25.66
C ASN A 420 4.74 -20.36 24.25
N THR A 421 4.36 -19.56 23.25
CA THR A 421 4.83 -19.66 21.86
C THR A 421 6.27 -19.13 21.65
N GLN A 422 7.02 -18.84 22.71
CA GLN A 422 8.37 -18.25 22.62
C GLN A 422 9.52 -19.27 22.61
N LYS A 423 9.26 -20.56 22.87
CA LYS A 423 10.34 -21.53 23.17
C LYS A 423 11.20 -21.92 21.96
N TYR A 424 10.69 -21.86 20.73
CA TYR A 424 11.38 -22.38 19.55
C TYR A 424 11.89 -21.32 18.57
N GLY A 425 11.55 -20.04 18.76
CA GLY A 425 11.85 -18.98 17.80
C GLY A 425 11.16 -19.21 16.44
N LEU A 426 10.84 -18.14 15.72
CA LEU A 426 10.39 -18.26 14.34
C LEU A 426 11.64 -18.33 13.44
N PHE A 427 11.68 -19.28 12.50
CA PHE A 427 12.70 -19.24 11.45
C PHE A 427 12.64 -17.88 10.72
N PRO A 428 13.80 -17.32 10.31
CA PRO A 428 13.84 -16.08 9.54
C PRO A 428 12.93 -16.18 8.33
N SER A 429 12.18 -15.12 8.06
CA SER A 429 11.29 -15.10 6.91
C SER A 429 12.14 -15.09 5.62
N PRO A 430 11.80 -15.88 4.58
CA PRO A 430 12.43 -15.73 3.27
C PRO A 430 12.07 -14.39 2.61
N PHE A 431 11.12 -13.65 3.21
CA PHE A 431 10.70 -12.32 2.78
C PHE A 431 11.31 -11.19 3.63
N ASP A 432 12.07 -11.50 4.69
CA ASP A 432 12.85 -10.49 5.41
C ASP A 432 13.99 -10.04 4.49
N SER A 433 13.94 -8.79 4.05
CA SER A 433 15.12 -8.10 3.55
C SER A 433 16.08 -7.91 4.73
N ARG A 434 17.18 -8.66 4.76
CA ARG A 434 18.37 -8.15 5.43
C ARG A 434 18.97 -7.03 4.60
#